data_AF-A0A168LJJ6-F1
#
_entry.id   AF-A0A168LJJ6-F1
#
_cell.length_a   1.000
_cell.length_b   1.000
_cell.length_c   1.000
_cell.angle_alpha   90.00
_cell.angle_beta   90.00
_cell.angle_gamma   90.00
#
_symmetry.space_group_name_H-M   'P 1'
#
loop_
_entity.id
_entity.type
_entity.pdbx_description
1 polymer ?
#
loop_
_entity_poly.entity_id
_entity_poly.type
_entity_poly.pdbx_seq_one_letter_code
_entity_poly.pdbx_strand_id
1 'polypeptide(L)'
;VGSEEWHRLRRENHKQVERRRRETINDGITELSRIVPGCEKNKGSILQRAAIYIRQLKEAEAATVEKWTLEKLLTDQAISELNRQVEALKN
;
A
#
# COMPACT_ATOMS: atom_id res chain seq x y z
N VAL A 1 22.48 46.54 2.44
CA VAL A 1 22.85 45.30 1.70
C VAL A 1 23.74 44.49 2.65
N GLY A 2 23.46 43.19 2.84
CA GLY A 2 24.01 42.39 3.95
C GLY A 2 25.51 42.10 3.85
N SER A 3 26.14 41.74 4.98
CA SER A 3 27.56 41.37 5.03
C SER A 3 27.84 40.08 4.24
N GLU A 4 29.09 39.88 3.80
CA GLU A 4 29.51 38.63 3.15
C GLU A 4 29.25 37.39 4.02
N GLU A 5 29.40 37.53 5.34
CA GLU A 5 29.10 36.49 6.31
C GLU A 5 27.61 36.14 6.31
N TRP A 6 26.73 37.14 6.28
CA TRP A 6 25.29 36.93 6.17
C TRP A 6 24.93 36.19 4.86
N HIS A 7 25.55 36.58 3.74
CA HIS A 7 25.35 35.90 2.46
C HIS A 7 25.90 34.46 2.44
N ARG A 8 26.95 34.17 3.21
CA ARG A 8 27.51 32.82 3.38
C ARG A 8 26.57 31.93 4.20
N LEU A 9 26.18 32.40 5.39
CA LEU A 9 25.30 31.67 6.29
C LEU A 9 23.95 31.35 5.62
N ARG A 10 23.40 32.31 4.87
CA ARG A 10 22.16 32.09 4.12
C ARG A 10 22.28 30.98 3.08
N ARG A 11 23.40 30.92 2.34
CA ARG A 11 23.67 29.87 1.35
C ARG A 11 23.84 28.51 2.02
N GLU A 12 24.53 28.44 3.15
CA GLU A 12 24.73 27.18 3.89
C GLU A 12 23.44 26.65 4.48
N ASN A 13 22.63 27.52 5.10
CA ASN A 13 21.31 27.15 5.61
C ASN A 13 20.42 26.61 4.49
N HIS A 14 20.39 27.27 3.33
CA HIS A 14 19.64 26.79 2.18
C HIS A 14 20.12 25.40 1.71
N LYS A 15 21.44 25.16 1.67
CA LYS A 15 22.00 23.84 1.32
C LYS A 15 21.59 22.76 2.33
N GLN A 16 21.62 23.06 3.63
CA GLN A 16 21.21 22.12 4.67
C GLN A 16 19.73 21.76 4.58
N VAL A 17 18.86 22.75 4.35
CA VAL A 17 17.43 22.54 4.17
C VAL A 17 17.17 21.63 2.96
N GLU A 18 17.82 21.93 1.83
CA GLU A 18 17.70 21.09 0.62
C GLU A 18 18.20 19.67 0.84
N ARG A 19 19.32 19.51 1.57
CA ARG A 19 19.87 18.20 1.90
C ARG A 19 18.88 17.38 2.72
N ARG A 20 18.33 17.95 3.80
CA ARG A 20 17.33 17.27 4.64
C ARG A 20 16.10 16.86 3.82
N ARG A 21 15.61 17.72 2.93
CA ARG A 21 14.48 17.38 2.03
C ARG A 21 14.81 16.15 1.18
N ARG A 22 16.00 16.10 0.59
CA ARG A 22 16.45 14.96 -0.23
C ARG A 22 16.60 13.68 0.58
N GLU A 23 17.13 13.76 1.80
CA GLU A 23 17.25 12.63 2.71
C GLU A 23 15.86 12.05 3.04
N THR A 24 14.91 12.89 3.46
CA THR A 24 13.52 12.44 3.72
C THR A 24 12.87 11.76 2.51
N ILE A 25 13.05 12.30 1.30
CA ILE A 25 12.52 11.68 0.08
C ILE A 25 13.18 10.31 -0.18
N ASN A 26 14.49 10.21 0.01
CA ASN A 26 15.23 8.97 -0.22
C ASN A 26 14.86 7.89 0.78
N ASP A 27 14.64 8.26 2.04
CA ASP A 27 14.21 7.34 3.08
C ASP A 27 12.83 6.79 2.76
N GLY A 28 11.89 7.64 2.31
CA GLY A 28 10.57 7.20 1.85
C GLY A 28 10.63 6.23 0.66
N ILE A 29 11.48 6.50 -0.33
CA ILE A 29 11.66 5.58 -1.48
C ILE A 29 12.31 4.25 -1.03
N THR A 30 13.24 4.31 -0.07
CA THR A 30 13.90 3.11 0.46
C THR A 30 12.93 2.25 1.28
N GLU A 31 11.98 2.87 1.97
CA GLU A 31 10.95 2.13 2.69
C GLU A 31 10.00 1.42 1.73
N LEU A 32 9.60 2.09 0.63
CA LEU A 32 8.80 1.46 -0.42
C LEU A 32 9.46 0.21 -0.99
N SER A 33 10.78 0.22 -1.21
CA SER A 33 11.48 -0.94 -1.79
C SER A 33 11.55 -2.16 -0.86
N ARG A 34 11.33 -1.99 0.45
CA ARG A 34 11.29 -3.09 1.42
C ARG A 34 9.97 -3.84 1.41
N ILE A 35 8.86 -3.12 1.20
CA ILE A 35 7.51 -3.68 1.28
C ILE A 35 6.96 -4.11 -0.08
N VAL A 36 7.50 -3.55 -1.17
CA VAL A 36 7.06 -3.84 -2.53
C VAL A 36 7.91 -4.98 -3.12
N PRO A 37 7.32 -6.12 -3.50
CA PRO A 37 8.06 -7.24 -4.04
C PRO A 37 8.58 -6.95 -5.46
N GLY A 38 9.80 -7.42 -5.76
CA GLY A 38 10.41 -7.29 -7.08
C GLY A 38 10.90 -5.88 -7.42
N CYS A 39 11.22 -5.07 -6.40
CA CYS A 39 11.88 -3.79 -6.62
C CYS A 39 13.35 -3.97 -7.00
N GLU A 40 13.80 -3.21 -8.01
CA GLU A 40 15.22 -3.05 -8.30
C GLU A 40 15.83 -1.90 -7.50
N LYS A 41 17.16 -1.73 -7.59
CA LYS A 41 17.89 -0.68 -6.84
C LYS A 41 17.61 0.76 -7.33
N ASN A 42 16.89 0.95 -8.43
CA ASN A 42 16.72 2.27 -9.04
C ASN A 42 15.41 2.94 -8.57
N LYS A 43 15.46 4.25 -8.24
CA LYS A 43 14.32 4.98 -7.64
C LYS A 43 13.08 5.02 -8.54
N GLY A 44 13.26 5.17 -9.85
CA GLY A 44 12.15 5.21 -10.80
C GLY A 44 11.36 3.90 -10.85
N SER A 45 12.06 2.77 -10.92
CA SER A 45 11.46 1.43 -10.89
C SER A 45 10.77 1.15 -9.56
N ILE A 46 11.33 1.58 -8.43
CA ILE A 46 10.69 1.42 -7.12
C ILE A 46 9.33 2.13 -7.12
N LEU A 47 9.28 3.39 -7.59
CA LEU A 47 8.03 4.15 -7.67
C LEU A 47 7.02 3.51 -8.64
N GLN A 48 7.48 3.10 -9.83
CA GLN A 48 6.62 2.44 -10.82
C GLN A 48 6.08 1.10 -10.29
N ARG A 49 6.94 0.29 -9.67
CA ARG A 49 6.57 -1.00 -9.10
C ARG A 49 5.62 -0.84 -7.92
N ALA A 50 5.83 0.16 -7.06
CA ALA A 50 4.92 0.48 -5.97
C ALA A 50 3.52 0.83 -6.49
N ALA A 51 3.43 1.67 -7.53
CA ALA A 51 2.14 2.01 -8.14
C ALA A 51 1.42 0.80 -8.74
N ILE A 52 2.17 -0.11 -9.40
CA ILE A 52 1.63 -1.37 -9.91
C ILE A 52 1.14 -2.25 -8.77
N TYR A 53 1.95 -2.42 -7.72
CA TYR A 53 1.64 -3.29 -6.61
C TYR A 53 0.39 -2.83 -5.83
N ILE A 54 0.21 -1.51 -5.65
CA ILE A 54 -1.01 -0.95 -5.06
C ILE A 54 -2.25 -1.31 -5.88
N ARG A 55 -2.19 -1.26 -7.22
CA ARG A 55 -3.30 -1.69 -8.08
C ARG A 55 -3.61 -3.18 -7.92
N GLN A 56 -2.57 -4.01 -7.92
CA GLN A 56 -2.71 -5.45 -7.71
C GLN A 56 -3.33 -5.79 -6.35
N LEU A 57 -2.92 -5.08 -5.29
CA LEU A 57 -3.50 -5.26 -3.96
C LEU A 57 -4.99 -4.91 -3.93
N LYS A 58 -5.40 -3.82 -4.60
CA LYS A 58 -6.82 -3.44 -4.69
C LYS A 58 -7.65 -4.46 -5.49
N GLU A 59 -7.11 -4.95 -6.60
CA GLU A 59 -7.76 -5.99 -7.40
C GLU A 59 -7.88 -7.30 -6.62
N ALA A 60 -6.82 -7.70 -5.90
CA ALA A 60 -6.83 -8.90 -5.06
C ALA A 60 -7.79 -8.77 -3.88
N GLU A 61 -7.88 -7.59 -3.25
CA GLU A 61 -8.84 -7.29 -2.18
C GLU A 61 -10.27 -7.45 -2.69
N ALA A 62 -10.60 -6.83 -3.83
CA ALA A 62 -11.93 -6.93 -4.43
C ALA A 62 -12.30 -8.39 -4.77
N ALA A 63 -11.41 -9.13 -5.42
CA ALA A 63 -11.63 -10.54 -5.74
C ALA A 63 -11.79 -11.41 -4.49
N THR A 64 -11.02 -11.11 -3.44
CA THR A 64 -11.13 -11.81 -2.15
C THR A 64 -12.49 -11.55 -1.51
N VAL A 65 -12.94 -10.29 -1.46
CA VAL A 65 -14.26 -9.93 -0.92
C VAL A 65 -15.40 -10.60 -1.68
N GLU A 66 -15.32 -10.63 -3.02
CA GLU A 66 -16.31 -11.30 -3.86
C GLU A 66 -16.36 -12.81 -3.55
N LYS A 67 -15.21 -13.47 -3.50
CA LYS A 67 -15.10 -14.89 -3.17
C LYS A 67 -15.72 -15.20 -1.80
N TRP A 68 -15.35 -14.46 -0.75
CA TRP A 68 -15.90 -14.68 0.59
C TRP A 68 -17.40 -14.42 0.67
N THR A 69 -17.88 -13.40 -0.04
CA THR A 69 -19.32 -13.11 -0.14
C THR A 69 -20.07 -14.28 -0.76
N LEU A 70 -19.56 -14.83 -1.86
CA LEU A 70 -20.18 -15.97 -2.53
C LEU A 70 -20.13 -17.23 -1.67
N GLU A 71 -18.98 -17.57 -1.09
CA GLU A 71 -18.83 -18.73 -0.20
C GLU A 71 -19.77 -18.66 1.00
N LYS A 72 -19.92 -17.47 1.59
CA LYS A 72 -20.87 -17.24 2.68
C LYS A 72 -22.31 -17.48 2.23
N LEU A 73 -22.74 -16.89 1.11
CA LEU A 73 -24.10 -17.06 0.59
C LEU A 73 -24.43 -18.53 0.30
N LEU A 74 -23.50 -19.26 -0.31
CA LEU A 74 -23.67 -20.70 -0.60
C LEU A 74 -23.75 -21.52 0.68
N THR A 75 -22.92 -21.20 1.68
CA THR A 75 -22.93 -21.88 2.98
C THR A 75 -24.23 -21.61 3.73
N ASP A 76 -24.70 -20.36 3.75
CA ASP A 76 -25.96 -19.98 4.38
C ASP A 76 -27.16 -20.67 3.69
N GLN A 77 -27.14 -20.80 2.36
CA GLN A 77 -28.14 -21.54 1.60
C GLN A 77 -28.13 -23.04 1.96
N ALA A 78 -26.95 -23.66 2.02
CA ALA A 78 -26.80 -25.07 2.38
C ALA A 78 -27.27 -25.35 3.82
N ILE A 79 -26.96 -24.46 4.77
CA ILE A 79 -27.43 -24.55 6.16
C ILE A 79 -28.95 -24.44 6.23
N SER A 80 -29.55 -23.49 5.50
CA SER A 80 -30.99 -23.32 5.45
C SER A 80 -31.70 -24.58 4.91
N GLU A 81 -31.16 -25.18 3.87
CA GLU A 81 -31.69 -26.42 3.28
C GLU A 81 -31.56 -27.62 4.23
N LEU A 82 -30.40 -27.79 4.89
CA LEU A 82 -30.20 -28.82 5.90
C LEU A 82 -31.18 -28.68 7.06
N ASN A 83 -31.40 -27.45 7.55
CA ASN A 83 -32.38 -27.20 8.61
C ASN A 83 -33.80 -27.59 8.18
N ARG A 84 -34.20 -27.30 6.93
CA ARG A 84 -35.52 -27.72 6.41
C ARG A 84 -35.66 -29.24 6.36
N GLN A 85 -34.62 -29.95 5.91
CA GLN A 85 -34.63 -31.41 5.86
C GLN A 85 -34.73 -32.03 7.26
N VAL A 86 -34.01 -31.47 8.24
CA VAL A 86 -34.08 -31.91 9.64
C VAL A 86 -35.49 -31.71 10.21
N GLU A 87 -36.12 -30.56 9.98
CA GLU A 87 -37.50 -30.30 10.44
C GLU A 87 -38.52 -31.22 9.75
N ALA A 88 -38.31 -31.56 8.48
CA ALA A 88 -39.17 -32.50 7.77
C ALA A 88 -39.09 -33.93 8.35
N LEU A 89 -37.92 -34.36 8.86
CA LEU A 89 -37.72 -35.68 9.47
C LEU A 89 -38.20 -35.78 10.93
N LYS A 90 -38.45 -34.65 11.59
CA LYS A 90 -38.98 -34.60 12.96
C LYS A 90 -40.50 -34.78 13.03
N ASN A 91 -41.19 -34.63 11.90
CA ASN A 91 -42.63 -34.84 11.74
C ASN A 91 -42.91 -36.19 11.08
#